data_AF-A0A7L3W465-F1
#
_entry.id   AF-A0A7L3W465-F1
#
_cell.length_a   1.000
_cell.length_b   1.000
_cell.length_c   1.000
_cell.angle_alpha   90.00
_cell.angle_beta   90.00
_cell.angle_gamma   90.00
#
_symmetry.space_group_name_H-M   'P 1'
#
loop_
_entity.id
_entity.type
_entity.pdbx_description
1 polymer ?
#
loop_
_entity_poly.entity_id
_entity_poly.type
_entity_poly.pdbx_seq_one_letter_code
_entity_poly.pdbx_strand_id
1 'polypeptide(L)'
;MTDPDVLTEVPAALKRLAKYVVRGFYGIEHALALDILIRNPCVKEEDMLELLKFDRKQLRAVLNTLKGDKFIKCRMRVETAPDGKTTRHNYYFINYRLLVNVVKYKLDHMRRRIETDERDSTNRASFKCPICFSTFTDLEANQLFDPRTGTFRCTFCETEVEEDESAMPKKDARTLVARFNEQIEPIYALLRETEDVNLAYEILEPEPTEIPALKQRWEH
;
A
#
# COMPACT_ATOMS: atom_id res chain seq x y z
N MET A 1 22.51 -12.80 -24.24
CA MET A 1 21.48 -12.49 -23.23
C MET A 1 21.70 -13.50 -22.13
N THR A 2 22.38 -13.09 -21.07
CA THR A 2 22.56 -13.93 -19.87
C THR A 2 21.19 -14.08 -19.23
N ASP A 3 20.71 -15.31 -19.10
CA ASP A 3 19.50 -15.58 -18.30
C ASP A 3 19.72 -14.99 -16.90
N PRO A 4 18.72 -14.29 -16.33
CA PRO A 4 18.83 -13.73 -14.99
C PRO A 4 19.05 -14.87 -14.00
N ASP A 5 20.14 -14.78 -13.23
CA ASP A 5 20.53 -15.78 -12.25
C ASP A 5 19.37 -16.07 -11.29
N VAL A 6 19.05 -17.35 -11.12
CA VAL A 6 17.89 -17.78 -10.34
C VAL A 6 18.31 -17.85 -8.87
N LEU A 7 17.79 -16.92 -8.06
CA LEU A 7 18.15 -16.84 -6.65
C LEU A 7 17.41 -17.90 -5.84
N THR A 8 18.19 -18.70 -5.10
CA THR A 8 17.72 -19.76 -4.21
C THR A 8 17.49 -19.29 -2.77
N GLU A 9 17.80 -18.03 -2.46
CA GLU A 9 17.55 -17.40 -1.17
C GLU A 9 16.82 -16.07 -1.35
N VAL A 10 16.00 -15.68 -0.37
CA VAL A 10 15.32 -14.38 -0.38
C VAL A 10 16.35 -13.26 -0.13
N PRO A 11 16.58 -12.34 -1.08
CA PRO A 11 17.50 -11.22 -0.90
C PRO A 11 17.14 -10.33 0.28
N ALA A 12 18.15 -9.76 0.92
CA ALA A 12 17.97 -8.83 2.04
C ALA A 12 17.12 -7.61 1.65
N ALA A 13 17.23 -7.13 0.41
CA ALA A 13 16.42 -6.04 -0.12
C ALA A 13 14.91 -6.34 -0.10
N LEU A 14 14.48 -7.55 -0.52
CA LEU A 14 13.08 -7.96 -0.48
C LEU A 14 12.54 -8.07 0.95
N LYS A 15 13.36 -8.60 1.88
CA LYS A 15 13.00 -8.64 3.30
C LYS A 15 12.84 -7.23 3.87
N ARG A 16 13.75 -6.30 3.53
CA ARG A 16 13.66 -4.89 3.95
C ARG A 16 12.43 -4.20 3.36
N LEU A 17 12.14 -4.42 2.09
CA LEU A 17 10.97 -3.87 1.41
C LEU A 17 9.67 -4.29 2.10
N ALA A 18 9.50 -5.59 2.34
CA ALA A 18 8.32 -6.10 3.04
C ALA A 18 8.17 -5.47 4.43
N LYS A 19 9.27 -5.33 5.18
CA LYS A 19 9.28 -4.70 6.51
C LYS A 19 8.89 -3.22 6.46
N TYR A 20 9.41 -2.45 5.51
CA TYR A 20 9.12 -1.02 5.39
C TYR A 20 7.67 -0.79 4.99
N VAL A 21 7.15 -1.54 4.02
CA VAL A 21 5.76 -1.41 3.57
C VAL A 21 4.79 -1.75 4.71
N VAL A 22 4.97 -2.88 5.38
CA VAL A 22 4.01 -3.27 6.43
C VAL A 22 4.09 -2.36 7.66
N ARG A 23 5.29 -1.90 8.06
CA ARG A 23 5.42 -0.96 9.19
C ARG A 23 4.95 0.46 8.85
N GLY A 24 5.03 0.87 7.59
CA GLY A 24 4.61 2.20 7.15
C GLY A 24 3.10 2.33 6.93
N PHE A 25 2.45 1.27 6.42
CA PHE A 25 1.04 1.33 5.98
C PHE A 25 0.07 0.52 6.84
N TYR A 26 0.57 -0.38 7.69
CA TYR A 26 -0.26 -1.27 8.51
C TYR A 26 0.07 -1.13 10.00
N GLY A 27 -0.81 -1.67 10.84
CA GLY A 27 -0.61 -1.68 12.29
C GLY A 27 0.51 -2.64 12.74
N ILE A 28 0.96 -2.46 13.99
CA ILE A 28 2.05 -3.23 14.62
C ILE A 28 1.78 -4.75 14.57
N GLU A 29 0.53 -5.17 14.75
CA GLU A 29 0.13 -6.59 14.71
C GLU A 29 0.47 -7.26 13.36
N HIS A 30 0.28 -6.53 12.26
CA HIS A 30 0.60 -6.99 10.91
C HIS A 30 2.11 -7.11 10.71
N ALA A 31 2.87 -6.14 11.24
CA ALA A 31 4.33 -6.15 11.18
C ALA A 31 4.93 -7.34 11.95
N LEU A 32 4.38 -7.65 13.13
CA LEU A 32 4.82 -8.79 13.94
C LEU A 32 4.53 -10.13 13.23
N ALA A 33 3.34 -10.30 12.66
CA ALA A 33 2.99 -11.48 11.88
C ALA A 33 3.92 -11.66 10.67
N LEU A 34 4.23 -10.58 9.95
CA LEU A 34 5.14 -10.62 8.82
C LEU A 34 6.58 -10.95 9.25
N ASP A 35 7.06 -10.42 10.37
CA ASP A 35 8.43 -10.69 10.85
C ASP A 35 8.65 -12.19 11.16
N ILE A 36 7.62 -12.91 11.63
CA ILE A 36 7.68 -14.37 11.80
C ILE A 36 7.85 -15.06 10.45
N LEU A 37 7.06 -14.66 9.44
CA LEU A 37 7.10 -15.24 8.10
C LEU A 37 8.37 -14.88 7.32
N ILE A 38 9.06 -13.79 7.69
CA ILE A 38 10.38 -13.45 7.13
C ILE A 38 11.46 -14.38 7.67
N ARG A 39 11.35 -14.80 8.93
CA ARG A 39 12.32 -15.69 9.59
C ARG A 39 12.08 -17.16 9.26
N ASN A 40 10.82 -17.54 9.10
CA ASN A 40 10.39 -18.91 8.86
C ASN A 40 9.57 -18.92 7.55
N PRO A 41 10.07 -19.55 6.46
CA PRO A 41 9.49 -19.42 5.13
C PRO A 41 8.03 -19.85 5.01
N CYS A 42 7.61 -20.90 5.73
CA CYS A 42 6.27 -21.46 5.67
C CYS A 42 5.84 -21.92 7.07
N VAL A 43 4.82 -21.27 7.63
CA VAL A 43 4.44 -21.42 9.05
C VAL A 43 2.98 -21.82 9.21
N LYS A 44 2.72 -22.75 10.12
CA LYS A 44 1.38 -23.21 10.48
C LYS A 44 0.63 -22.16 11.31
N GLU A 45 -0.69 -22.04 11.13
CA GLU A 45 -1.51 -21.06 11.86
C GLU A 45 -1.37 -21.18 13.40
N GLU A 46 -1.34 -22.42 13.92
CA GLU A 46 -1.19 -22.68 15.36
C GLU A 46 0.19 -22.24 15.88
N ASP A 47 1.24 -22.41 15.09
CA ASP A 47 2.59 -22.00 15.46
C ASP A 47 2.69 -20.47 15.52
N MET A 48 2.06 -19.77 14.57
CA MET A 48 1.98 -18.30 14.62
C MET A 48 1.23 -17.82 15.87
N LEU A 49 0.14 -18.51 16.24
CA LEU A 49 -0.63 -18.22 17.44
C LEU A 49 0.21 -18.40 18.70
N GLU A 50 0.97 -19.50 18.76
CA GLU A 50 1.82 -19.81 19.89
C GLU A 50 3.01 -18.85 20.03
N LEU A 51 3.60 -18.41 18.91
CA LEU A 51 4.73 -17.48 18.91
C LEU A 51 4.31 -16.04 19.23
N LEU A 52 3.19 -15.57 18.67
CA LEU A 52 2.70 -14.20 18.85
C LEU A 52 1.89 -14.00 20.14
N LYS A 53 1.35 -15.08 20.71
CA LYS A 53 0.43 -15.03 21.86
C LYS A 53 -0.82 -14.18 21.60
N PHE A 54 -1.25 -14.09 20.34
CA PHE A 54 -2.50 -13.43 19.97
C PHE A 54 -3.72 -14.29 20.30
N ASP A 55 -4.89 -13.66 20.37
CA ASP A 55 -6.13 -14.41 20.29
C ASP A 55 -6.34 -14.98 18.87
N ARG A 56 -7.01 -16.12 18.76
CA ARG A 56 -7.26 -16.80 17.48
C ARG A 56 -8.02 -15.91 16.49
N LYS A 57 -9.04 -15.18 16.97
CA LYS A 57 -9.86 -14.31 16.12
C LYS A 57 -9.03 -13.11 15.64
N GLN A 58 -8.22 -12.55 16.53
CA GLN A 58 -7.30 -11.44 16.22
C GLN A 58 -6.27 -11.84 15.16
N LEU A 59 -5.55 -12.95 15.37
CA LEU A 59 -4.56 -13.45 14.41
C LEU A 59 -5.20 -13.71 13.04
N ARG A 60 -6.38 -14.33 13.00
CA ARG A 60 -7.10 -14.61 11.75
C ARG A 60 -7.46 -13.31 11.01
N ALA A 61 -7.88 -12.26 11.73
CA ALA A 61 -8.16 -10.96 11.12
C ALA A 61 -6.90 -10.36 10.47
N VAL A 62 -5.78 -10.35 11.20
CA VAL A 62 -4.48 -9.84 10.70
C VAL A 62 -4.02 -10.60 9.45
N LEU A 63 -4.07 -11.94 9.49
CA LEU A 63 -3.67 -12.78 8.36
C LEU A 63 -4.60 -12.62 7.15
N ASN A 64 -5.91 -12.46 7.38
CA ASN A 64 -6.86 -12.21 6.30
C ASN A 64 -6.61 -10.86 5.61
N THR A 65 -6.26 -9.81 6.35
CA THR A 65 -5.87 -8.52 5.76
C THR A 65 -4.64 -8.68 4.87
N LEU A 66 -3.56 -9.28 5.40
CA LEU A 66 -2.32 -9.51 4.64
C LEU A 66 -2.54 -10.39 3.40
N LYS A 67 -3.41 -11.40 3.51
CA LYS A 67 -3.78 -12.30 2.40
C LYS A 67 -4.64 -11.58 1.36
N GLY A 68 -5.62 -10.78 1.79
CA GLY A 68 -6.50 -10.00 0.91
C GLY A 68 -5.72 -8.97 0.09
N ASP A 69 -4.73 -8.33 0.73
CA ASP A 69 -3.77 -7.44 0.07
C ASP A 69 -2.64 -8.19 -0.68
N LYS A 70 -2.72 -9.52 -0.76
CA LYS A 70 -1.82 -10.37 -1.56
C LYS A 70 -0.34 -10.32 -1.15
N PHE A 71 -0.03 -9.99 0.11
CA PHE A 71 1.33 -10.07 0.65
C PHE A 71 1.72 -11.49 1.05
N ILE A 72 0.73 -12.26 1.52
CA ILE A 72 0.93 -13.65 1.91
C ILE A 72 -0.04 -14.56 1.15
N LYS A 73 0.37 -15.81 0.96
CA LYS A 73 -0.50 -16.90 0.50
C LYS A 73 -0.84 -17.83 1.66
N CYS A 74 -1.90 -18.58 1.46
CA CYS A 74 -2.35 -19.62 2.39
C CYS A 74 -2.47 -20.93 1.62
N ARG A 75 -1.82 -21.98 2.13
CA ARG A 75 -1.91 -23.34 1.60
C ARG A 75 -2.52 -24.23 2.67
N MET A 76 -3.65 -24.87 2.36
CA MET A 76 -4.25 -25.86 3.24
C MET A 76 -3.56 -27.21 3.01
N ARG A 77 -3.12 -27.85 4.09
CA ARG A 77 -2.62 -29.23 4.07
C ARG A 77 -3.48 -30.09 4.98
N VAL A 78 -3.63 -31.34 4.58
CA VAL A 78 -4.28 -32.37 5.37
C VAL A 78 -3.17 -33.19 6.02
N GLU A 79 -3.15 -33.24 7.33
CA GLU A 79 -2.21 -34.04 8.12
C GLU A 79 -3.00 -35.13 8.85
N THR A 80 -2.55 -36.37 8.75
CA THR A 80 -3.10 -37.47 9.55
C THR A 80 -2.22 -37.63 10.77
N ALA A 81 -2.76 -37.31 11.94
CA ALA A 81 -2.08 -37.47 13.21
C ALA A 81 -1.86 -38.98 13.51
N PRO A 82 -0.94 -39.32 14.44
CA PRO A 82 -0.65 -40.71 14.81
C PRO A 82 -1.87 -41.48 15.34
N ASP A 83 -2.89 -40.77 15.84
CA ASP A 83 -4.16 -41.33 16.31
C ASP A 83 -5.15 -41.64 15.16
N GLY A 84 -4.72 -41.48 13.91
CA GLY A 84 -5.53 -41.69 12.71
C GLY A 84 -6.50 -40.55 12.40
N LYS A 85 -6.56 -39.51 13.24
CA LYS A 85 -7.43 -38.36 12.96
C LYS A 85 -6.80 -37.48 11.90
N THR A 86 -7.62 -37.12 10.94
CA THR A 86 -7.22 -36.25 9.83
C THR A 86 -7.58 -34.80 10.16
N THR A 87 -6.58 -33.95 10.33
CA THR A 87 -6.76 -32.51 10.61
C THR A 87 -6.32 -31.67 9.42
N ARG A 88 -7.03 -30.56 9.22
CA ARG A 88 -6.70 -29.57 8.17
C ARG A 88 -5.94 -28.43 8.80
N HIS A 89 -4.82 -28.05 8.21
CA HIS A 89 -3.97 -26.98 8.69
C HIS A 89 -3.70 -25.96 7.60
N ASN A 90 -3.75 -24.69 7.96
CA ASN A 90 -3.40 -23.59 7.10
C ASN A 90 -1.93 -23.22 7.33
N TYR A 91 -1.17 -23.21 6.25
CA TYR A 91 0.20 -22.72 6.20
C TYR A 91 0.24 -21.38 5.50
N TYR A 92 0.97 -20.43 6.07
CA TYR A 92 1.15 -19.09 5.53
C TYR A 92 2.61 -18.86 5.15
N PHE A 93 2.81 -18.16 4.04
CA PHE A 93 4.13 -17.79 3.53
C PHE A 93 4.05 -16.50 2.71
N ILE A 94 5.16 -15.79 2.60
CA ILE A 94 5.26 -14.55 1.82
C ILE A 94 5.49 -14.89 0.35
N ASN A 95 4.67 -14.34 -0.55
CA ASN A 95 4.95 -14.40 -1.98
C ASN A 95 5.60 -13.09 -2.43
N TYR A 96 6.94 -13.05 -2.42
CA TYR A 96 7.69 -11.81 -2.68
C TYR A 96 7.46 -11.24 -4.08
N ARG A 97 7.27 -12.08 -5.09
CA ARG A 97 6.94 -11.63 -6.46
C ARG A 97 5.61 -10.87 -6.49
N LEU A 98 4.58 -11.43 -5.85
CA LEU A 98 3.27 -10.79 -5.79
C LEU A 98 3.30 -9.52 -4.92
N LEU A 99 4.02 -9.56 -3.80
CA LEU A 99 4.20 -8.41 -2.91
C LEU A 99 4.81 -7.22 -3.66
N VAL A 100 5.91 -7.42 -4.39
CA VAL A 100 6.56 -6.35 -5.18
C VAL A 100 5.58 -5.74 -6.19
N ASN A 101 4.85 -6.57 -6.93
CA ASN A 101 3.88 -6.11 -7.93
C ASN A 101 2.74 -5.30 -7.30
N VAL A 102 2.20 -5.75 -6.16
CA VAL A 102 1.14 -5.05 -5.44
C VAL A 102 1.63 -3.72 -4.90
N VAL A 103 2.84 -3.67 -4.35
CA VAL A 103 3.46 -2.44 -3.85
C VAL A 103 3.66 -1.44 -4.99
N LYS A 104 4.24 -1.87 -6.12
CA LYS A 104 4.38 -1.03 -7.33
C LYS A 104 3.02 -0.47 -7.77
N TYR A 105 1.99 -1.32 -7.85
CA TYR A 105 0.65 -0.90 -8.24
C TYR A 105 0.04 0.13 -7.28
N LYS A 106 0.06 -0.12 -5.97
CA LYS A 106 -0.52 0.80 -4.98
C LYS A 106 0.21 2.15 -4.96
N LEU A 107 1.54 2.15 -5.07
CA LEU A 107 2.33 3.39 -5.10
C LEU A 107 2.05 4.23 -6.36
N ASP A 108 1.92 3.60 -7.53
CA ASP A 108 1.55 4.29 -8.77
C ASP A 108 0.15 4.93 -8.65
N HIS A 109 -0.82 4.20 -8.09
CA HIS A 109 -2.16 4.76 -7.84
C HIS A 109 -2.14 5.92 -6.84
N MET A 110 -1.39 5.79 -5.74
CA MET A 110 -1.23 6.87 -4.75
C MET A 110 -0.62 8.12 -5.39
N ARG A 111 0.44 7.94 -6.18
CA ARG A 111 1.10 9.03 -6.90
C ARG A 111 0.14 9.73 -7.85
N ARG A 112 -0.54 8.98 -8.73
CA ARG A 112 -1.51 9.54 -9.69
C ARG A 112 -2.64 10.27 -8.99
N ARG A 113 -3.10 9.76 -7.84
CA ARG A 113 -4.15 10.42 -7.05
C ARG A 113 -3.67 11.76 -6.50
N ILE A 114 -2.47 11.82 -5.94
CA ILE A 114 -1.88 13.06 -5.41
C ILE A 114 -1.65 14.08 -6.55
N GLU A 115 -1.12 13.65 -7.69
CA GLU A 115 -0.93 14.52 -8.87
C GLU A 115 -2.26 15.05 -9.42
N THR A 116 -3.30 14.21 -9.43
CA THR A 116 -4.66 14.62 -9.85
C THR A 116 -5.24 15.63 -8.87
N ASP A 117 -5.15 15.37 -7.56
CA ASP A 117 -5.67 16.26 -6.52
C ASP A 117 -4.93 17.61 -6.50
N GLU A 118 -3.63 17.64 -6.78
CA GLU A 118 -2.86 18.89 -6.95
C GLU A 118 -3.35 19.68 -8.18
N ARG A 119 -3.45 19.03 -9.35
CA ARG A 119 -3.93 19.67 -10.58
C ARG A 119 -5.34 20.22 -10.41
N ASP A 120 -6.24 19.43 -9.85
CA ASP A 120 -7.65 19.81 -9.68
C ASP A 120 -7.79 20.92 -8.61
N SER A 121 -6.88 20.99 -7.64
CA SER A 121 -6.78 22.14 -6.73
C SER A 121 -6.28 23.41 -7.41
N THR A 122 -5.46 23.33 -8.47
CA THR A 122 -4.99 24.50 -9.22
C THR A 122 -5.99 24.97 -10.28
N ASN A 123 -6.80 24.08 -10.84
CA ASN A 123 -7.80 24.38 -11.88
C ASN A 123 -9.18 24.73 -11.31
N ARG A 124 -9.23 25.24 -10.09
CA ARG A 124 -10.47 25.50 -9.36
C ARG A 124 -11.07 26.85 -9.78
N ALA A 125 -12.40 26.96 -9.67
CA ALA A 125 -13.08 28.22 -9.94
C ALA A 125 -12.66 29.26 -8.90
N SER A 126 -12.18 30.40 -9.37
CA SER A 126 -11.77 31.53 -8.54
C SER A 126 -12.92 32.50 -8.32
N PHE A 127 -13.92 32.50 -9.21
CA PHE A 127 -15.07 33.40 -9.16
C PHE A 127 -16.39 32.62 -9.21
N LYS A 128 -17.40 33.14 -8.52
CA LYS A 128 -18.75 32.60 -8.52
C LYS A 128 -19.77 33.72 -8.60
N CYS A 129 -20.76 33.56 -9.48
CA CYS A 129 -21.87 34.49 -9.56
C CYS A 129 -22.90 34.21 -8.44
N PRO A 130 -23.29 35.20 -7.63
CA PRO A 130 -24.26 34.99 -6.55
C PRO A 130 -25.71 34.78 -7.05
N ILE A 131 -26.01 35.10 -8.32
CA ILE A 131 -27.36 35.02 -8.88
C ILE A 131 -27.60 33.72 -9.65
N CYS A 132 -26.76 33.43 -10.65
CA CYS A 132 -26.93 32.23 -11.48
C CYS A 132 -26.07 31.04 -11.00
N PHE A 133 -25.23 31.24 -9.98
CA PHE A 133 -24.33 30.22 -9.41
C PHE A 133 -23.30 29.64 -10.40
N SER A 134 -23.15 30.23 -11.59
CA SER A 134 -22.05 29.91 -12.50
C SER A 134 -20.71 30.19 -11.82
N THR A 135 -19.75 29.29 -12.06
CA THR A 135 -18.39 29.35 -11.51
C THR A 135 -17.41 29.54 -12.66
N PHE A 136 -16.38 30.34 -12.42
CA PHE A 136 -15.40 30.73 -13.42
C PHE A 136 -13.99 30.65 -12.85
N THR A 137 -13.03 30.31 -13.70
CA THR A 137 -11.61 30.17 -13.31
C THR A 137 -10.81 31.44 -13.60
N ASP A 138 -9.60 31.56 -13.04
CA ASP A 138 -8.69 32.68 -13.34
C ASP A 138 -8.38 32.84 -14.84
N LEU A 139 -8.41 31.73 -15.60
CA LEU A 139 -8.18 31.74 -17.04
C LEU A 139 -9.27 32.50 -17.81
N GLU A 140 -10.47 32.60 -17.24
CA GLU A 140 -11.63 33.26 -17.82
C GLU A 140 -11.73 34.74 -17.38
N ALA A 141 -10.84 35.21 -16.48
CA ALA A 141 -10.89 36.57 -15.94
C ALA A 141 -10.89 37.66 -17.02
N ASN A 142 -10.13 37.48 -18.11
CA ASN A 142 -10.11 38.42 -19.24
C ASN A 142 -11.46 38.53 -19.95
N GLN A 143 -12.27 37.47 -19.93
CA GLN A 143 -13.62 37.46 -20.53
C GLN A 143 -14.66 38.06 -19.59
N LEU A 144 -14.41 38.01 -18.28
CA LEU A 144 -15.30 38.55 -17.24
C LEU A 144 -15.07 40.05 -17.00
N PHE A 145 -13.88 40.58 -17.32
CA PHE A 145 -13.53 41.97 -16.98
C PHE A 145 -14.29 42.99 -17.85
N ASP A 146 -15.08 43.86 -17.20
CA ASP A 146 -15.72 45.00 -17.87
C ASP A 146 -14.85 46.27 -17.71
N PRO A 147 -14.22 46.77 -18.79
CA PRO A 147 -13.37 47.96 -18.73
C PRO A 147 -14.13 49.26 -18.44
N ARG A 148 -15.47 49.29 -18.54
CA ARG A 148 -16.26 50.49 -18.24
C ARG A 148 -16.49 50.66 -16.74
N THR A 149 -16.71 49.55 -16.02
CA THR A 149 -16.97 49.57 -14.58
C THR A 149 -15.75 49.20 -13.75
N GLY A 150 -14.73 48.58 -14.37
CA GLY A 150 -13.53 48.10 -13.70
C GLY A 150 -13.78 46.87 -12.82
N THR A 151 -14.89 46.15 -13.02
CA THR A 151 -15.30 44.99 -12.22
C THR A 151 -15.45 43.74 -13.07
N PHE A 152 -15.41 42.56 -12.44
CA PHE A 152 -15.66 41.28 -13.12
C PHE A 152 -17.15 40.97 -13.15
N ARG A 153 -17.70 40.69 -14.33
CA ARG A 153 -19.12 40.43 -14.56
C ARG A 153 -19.34 39.06 -15.18
N CYS A 154 -20.41 38.39 -14.73
CA CYS A 154 -20.83 37.10 -15.23
C CYS A 154 -21.25 37.17 -16.71
N THR A 155 -20.81 36.19 -17.52
CA THR A 155 -21.14 36.11 -18.95
C THR A 155 -22.63 35.81 -19.23
N PHE A 156 -23.38 35.28 -18.26
CA PHE A 156 -24.78 34.87 -18.46
C PHE A 156 -25.80 35.90 -17.97
N CYS A 157 -25.51 36.59 -16.86
CA CYS A 157 -26.47 37.50 -16.21
C CYS A 157 -25.90 38.89 -15.91
N GLU A 158 -24.68 39.19 -16.38
CA GLU A 158 -23.98 40.48 -16.25
C GLU A 158 -23.81 41.01 -14.82
N THR A 159 -24.10 40.16 -13.83
CA THR A 159 -23.95 40.46 -12.40
C THR A 159 -22.49 40.38 -12.02
N GLU A 160 -22.06 41.24 -11.11
CA GLU A 160 -20.72 41.18 -10.52
C GLU A 160 -20.48 39.80 -9.88
N VAL A 161 -19.34 39.20 -10.20
CA VAL A 161 -18.93 37.91 -9.64
C VAL A 161 -18.11 38.13 -8.37
N GLU A 162 -18.26 37.22 -7.42
CA GLU A 162 -17.55 37.24 -6.14
C GLU A 162 -16.43 36.19 -6.15
N GLU A 163 -15.37 36.41 -5.37
CA GLU A 163 -14.35 35.39 -5.17
C GLU A 163 -14.94 34.20 -4.42
N ASP A 164 -14.74 33.00 -4.95
CA ASP A 164 -15.19 31.79 -4.27
C ASP A 164 -14.15 31.40 -3.20
N GLU A 165 -14.30 31.99 -2.01
CA GLU A 165 -13.49 31.69 -0.81
C GLU A 165 -13.58 30.21 -0.40
N SER A 166 -14.75 29.60 -0.61
CA SER A 166 -14.93 28.15 -0.42
C SER A 166 -14.12 27.35 -1.45
N ALA A 167 -13.70 28.03 -2.52
CA ALA A 167 -12.90 27.56 -3.62
C ALA A 167 -11.38 27.92 -3.55
N MET A 168 -10.86 28.40 -2.40
CA MET A 168 -9.40 28.59 -2.24
C MET A 168 -8.61 27.28 -2.00
N PRO A 169 -7.46 27.05 -2.67
CA PRO A 169 -6.59 25.91 -2.42
C PRO A 169 -6.19 25.85 -0.96
N LYS A 170 -6.43 24.71 -0.30
CA LYS A 170 -5.76 24.48 0.99
C LYS A 170 -4.26 24.45 0.70
N LYS A 171 -3.46 25.28 1.39
CA LYS A 171 -1.98 25.29 1.31
C LYS A 171 -1.33 23.90 1.42
N ASP A 172 -2.09 22.90 1.88
CA ASP A 172 -1.69 21.52 2.04
C ASP A 172 -1.40 20.76 0.74
N ALA A 173 -2.03 21.06 -0.41
CA ALA A 173 -1.94 20.19 -1.60
C ALA A 173 -0.50 20.10 -2.17
N ARG A 174 0.16 21.24 -2.38
CA ARG A 174 1.56 21.28 -2.84
C ARG A 174 2.53 20.70 -1.82
N THR A 175 2.22 20.86 -0.53
CA THR A 175 3.02 20.30 0.57
C THR A 175 2.90 18.77 0.61
N LEU A 176 1.75 18.22 0.21
CA LEU A 176 1.51 16.78 0.22
C LEU A 176 2.36 16.04 -0.81
N VAL A 177 2.53 16.60 -2.02
CA VAL A 177 3.36 16.02 -3.10
C VAL A 177 4.82 15.91 -2.65
N ALA A 178 5.37 17.00 -2.11
CA ALA A 178 6.74 17.03 -1.60
C ALA A 178 6.95 16.00 -0.48
N ARG A 179 6.05 15.98 0.52
CA ARG A 179 6.10 15.02 1.62
C ARG A 179 5.98 13.58 1.15
N PHE A 180 5.10 13.30 0.19
CA PHE A 180 4.96 11.96 -0.38
C PHE A 180 6.25 11.50 -1.04
N ASN A 181 6.88 12.33 -1.86
CA ASN A 181 8.13 11.98 -2.53
C ASN A 181 9.26 11.71 -1.50
N GLU A 182 9.39 12.56 -0.48
CA GLU A 182 10.39 12.38 0.58
C GLU A 182 10.16 11.08 1.38
N GLN A 183 8.91 10.78 1.75
CA GLN A 183 8.59 9.62 2.58
C GLN A 183 8.67 8.29 1.81
N ILE A 184 8.36 8.29 0.52
CA ILE A 184 8.29 7.06 -0.30
C ILE A 184 9.63 6.73 -0.97
N GLU A 185 10.55 7.69 -1.10
CA GLU A 185 11.86 7.44 -1.73
C GLU A 185 12.61 6.21 -1.18
N PRO A 186 12.65 5.91 0.13
CA PRO A 186 13.28 4.69 0.64
C PRO A 186 12.65 3.40 0.08
N ILE A 187 11.34 3.41 -0.19
CA ILE A 187 10.63 2.28 -0.78
C ILE A 187 10.97 2.19 -2.28
N TYR A 188 10.99 3.31 -3.00
CA TYR A 188 11.40 3.32 -4.41
C TYR A 188 12.84 2.85 -4.61
N ALA A 189 13.77 3.25 -3.72
CA ALA A 189 15.15 2.79 -3.75
C ALA A 189 15.23 1.26 -3.62
N LEU A 190 14.49 0.67 -2.69
CA LEU A 190 14.41 -0.79 -2.54
C LEU A 190 13.76 -1.47 -3.74
N LEU A 191 12.70 -0.88 -4.31
CA LEU A 191 12.05 -1.42 -5.50
C LEU A 191 13.00 -1.47 -6.71
N ARG A 192 13.83 -0.43 -6.91
CA ARG A 192 14.89 -0.40 -7.93
C ARG A 192 15.98 -1.43 -7.66
N GLU A 193 16.40 -1.60 -6.40
CA GLU A 193 17.39 -2.63 -6.01
C GLU A 193 16.87 -4.07 -6.27
N THR A 194 15.55 -4.26 -6.20
CA THR A 194 14.89 -5.57 -6.41
C THR A 194 14.36 -5.75 -7.83
N GLU A 195 14.66 -4.83 -8.74
CA GLU A 195 14.31 -4.94 -10.15
C GLU A 195 15.06 -6.13 -10.77
N ASP A 196 14.39 -6.88 -11.63
CA ASP A 196 14.92 -8.08 -12.29
C ASP A 196 15.35 -9.25 -11.37
N VAL A 197 14.98 -9.22 -10.08
CA VAL A 197 15.19 -10.36 -9.19
C VAL A 197 14.34 -11.54 -9.64
N ASN A 198 15.00 -12.62 -10.06
CA ASN A 198 14.36 -13.87 -10.43
C ASN A 198 14.50 -14.89 -9.28
N LEU A 199 13.38 -15.19 -8.60
CA LEU A 199 13.38 -16.12 -7.47
C LEU A 199 13.06 -17.55 -7.94
N ALA A 200 13.77 -18.52 -7.36
CA ALA A 200 13.51 -19.94 -7.53
C ALA A 200 12.08 -20.31 -7.09
N TYR A 201 11.54 -21.39 -7.67
CA TYR A 201 10.17 -21.84 -7.38
C TYR A 201 9.99 -22.19 -5.90
N GLU A 202 11.00 -22.79 -5.28
CA GLU A 202 11.02 -23.21 -3.88
C GLU A 202 10.88 -22.00 -2.93
N ILE A 203 11.35 -20.82 -3.34
CA ILE A 203 11.20 -19.58 -2.59
C ILE A 203 9.81 -18.97 -2.77
N LEU A 204 9.22 -19.13 -3.96
CA LEU A 204 7.88 -18.63 -4.25
C LEU A 204 6.78 -19.52 -3.65
N GLU A 205 7.07 -20.80 -3.47
CA GLU A 205 6.16 -21.84 -2.98
C GLU A 205 6.87 -22.73 -1.94
N PRO A 206 7.27 -22.17 -0.78
CA PRO A 206 8.08 -22.88 0.22
C PRO A 206 7.32 -24.02 0.91
N GLU A 207 8.05 -25.09 1.20
CA GLU A 207 7.56 -26.20 2.02
C GLU A 207 7.63 -25.85 3.52
N PRO A 208 6.74 -26.42 4.36
CA PRO A 208 6.79 -26.27 5.81
C PRO A 208 8.13 -26.73 6.37
N THR A 209 8.72 -25.89 7.23
CA THR A 209 9.97 -26.17 7.93
C THR A 209 9.71 -26.18 9.44
N GLU A 210 10.41 -27.04 10.18
CA GLU A 210 10.35 -27.03 11.65
C GLU A 210 10.83 -25.68 12.20
N ILE A 211 10.14 -25.16 13.22
CA ILE A 211 10.53 -23.92 13.89
C ILE A 211 11.32 -24.29 15.17
N PRO A 212 12.64 -24.00 15.24
CA PRO A 212 13.48 -24.43 16.35
C PRO A 212 12.99 -23.96 17.73
N ALA A 213 12.43 -22.75 17.80
CA ALA A 213 11.91 -22.17 19.03
C ALA A 213 10.70 -22.92 19.61
N LEU A 214 9.95 -23.65 18.77
CA LEU A 214 8.84 -24.48 19.23
C LEU A 214 9.31 -25.89 19.57
N LYS A 215 10.30 -26.44 18.86
CA LYS A 215 10.85 -27.78 19.10
C LYS A 215 11.36 -27.98 20.54
N GLN A 216 12.13 -27.01 21.06
CA GLN A 216 12.68 -27.09 22.43
C GLN A 216 11.61 -27.18 23.53
N ARG A 217 10.36 -26.75 23.25
CA ARG A 217 9.25 -26.82 24.21
C ARG A 217 8.51 -28.15 24.22
N TRP A 218 8.70 -29.00 23.21
CA TRP A 218 8.02 -30.29 23.07
C TRP A 218 8.95 -31.46 23.45
N GLU A 219 10.23 -31.18 23.67
CA GLU A 219 11.25 -32.13 24.13
C GLU A 219 11.43 -32.10 25.67
N HIS A 220 10.61 -31.34 26.40
CA HIS A 220 10.53 -31.28 27.87
C HIS A 220 9.08 -31.47 28.33
#